data_AF-A0AAE1PHS3-F1
#
_entry.id   AF-A0AAE1PHS3-F1
#
_cell.length_a   1.000
_cell.length_b   1.000
_cell.length_c   1.000
_cell.angle_alpha   90.00
_cell.angle_beta   90.00
_cell.angle_gamma   90.00
#
_symmetry.space_group_name_H-M   'P 1'
#
loop_
_entity.id
_entity.type
_entity.pdbx_description
1 polymer ?
#
loop_
_entity_poly.entity_id
_entity_poly.type
_entity_poly.pdbx_seq_one_letter_code
_entity_poly.pdbx_strand_id
1 'polypeptide(L)'
;MTTTPSNSVTTTPSNSVTTTPSNSDTTTESNEGTMTTTPSNSVTTTPSKSDTTTPSNSDTTTESNEGTMTTTPSNSDTTTTTANSDTTTTANSDTTTAANSDTTTAANSDTTTAANSDTTTTANSDTTTTANSDTTTTANSDTTTTANSDTTTAANSDTTTPANSDTTTAANSDTTTATNSDTTTAANSDTTTPANSDTTTAANSDTTTTVNSETTTTANSDTTTAVNSDTTTTVNSETTTTAAANSDTTTTANSDTTTTANSDTTTTANSDTTTANSDTTTAANSDTTTTVNSETTTTANSDTTTTANSDTTTTVNSETTTTANSDTTTTANSDTTTTANSDTTTTAANSDTTTPANSDTTTPANSGTTTDTNSGTTATNSGTSGTNQGSTTTGSNSGTDPNSNPGTRTDANTDTATTTTTTNSDTTTTNRNTGNSNTAAGSSANSGSEGESTTAPEGGSTGANSNTATGSTTADPDGTTTTGVDPNMNENDVTYVFTRTKHFYRITLPAAVAGVVLLVLLMICLRPNSLFCTLMSGK
;
A
#
# COMPACT_ATOMS: atom_id res chain seq x y z
N MET A 1 -18.36 -38.92 48.60
CA MET A 1 -17.20 -38.45 49.39
C MET A 1 -16.52 -39.64 50.00
N THR A 2 -15.56 -40.18 49.26
CA THR A 2 -14.58 -41.14 49.77
C THR A 2 -13.24 -40.41 49.86
N THR A 3 -12.56 -40.56 51.00
CA THR A 3 -11.26 -39.92 51.29
C THR A 3 -10.24 -41.02 51.55
N THR A 4 -9.33 -41.24 50.60
CA THR A 4 -8.34 -42.33 50.68
C THR A 4 -6.92 -41.76 50.60
N PRO A 5 -6.33 -41.29 51.71
CA PRO A 5 -4.95 -40.83 51.73
C PRO A 5 -3.98 -42.01 51.56
N SER A 6 -2.98 -41.86 50.69
CA SER A 6 -2.02 -42.93 50.38
C SER A 6 -0.58 -42.42 50.30
N ASN A 7 0.38 -43.32 50.60
CA ASN A 7 1.83 -43.10 50.54
C ASN A 7 2.53 -44.21 49.73
N SER A 8 1.81 -44.80 48.77
CA SER A 8 2.31 -45.80 47.82
C SER A 8 1.54 -45.64 46.50
N VAL A 9 2.17 -46.00 45.37
CA VAL A 9 1.56 -45.91 44.02
C VAL A 9 0.12 -46.43 44.04
N THR A 10 -0.83 -45.55 43.71
CA THR A 10 -2.25 -45.78 43.96
C THR A 10 -3.06 -45.66 42.67
N THR A 11 -3.77 -46.74 42.34
CA THR A 11 -4.81 -46.79 41.31
C THR A 11 -6.17 -46.98 41.98
N THR A 12 -7.02 -45.95 41.94
CA THR A 12 -8.36 -45.98 42.56
C THR A 12 -9.44 -45.64 41.54
N PRO A 13 -10.09 -46.64 40.92
CA PRO A 13 -11.31 -46.41 40.16
C PRO A 13 -12.45 -46.09 41.13
N SER A 14 -13.21 -45.01 40.88
CA SER A 14 -14.28 -44.57 41.78
C SER A 14 -15.55 -44.09 41.06
N ASN A 15 -16.70 -44.35 41.70
CA ASN A 15 -18.05 -44.05 41.20
C ASN A 15 -18.81 -43.12 42.18
N SER A 16 -18.10 -42.19 42.83
CA SER A 16 -18.71 -41.14 43.66
C SER A 16 -17.75 -39.95 43.79
N VAL A 17 -18.21 -38.79 44.28
CA VAL A 17 -17.33 -37.64 44.60
C VAL A 17 -16.14 -38.08 45.44
N THR A 18 -14.93 -37.94 44.88
CA THR A 18 -13.70 -38.58 45.38
C THR A 18 -12.59 -37.57 45.63
N THR A 19 -11.90 -37.77 46.75
CA THR A 19 -10.73 -37.01 47.20
C THR A 19 -9.61 -38.02 47.44
N THR A 20 -8.55 -37.98 46.62
CA THR A 20 -7.41 -38.91 46.71
C THR A 20 -6.09 -38.15 46.95
N PRO A 21 -5.80 -37.70 48.19
CA PRO A 21 -4.52 -37.06 48.50
C PRO A 21 -3.37 -38.07 48.50
N SER A 22 -2.28 -37.78 47.78
CA SER A 22 -1.14 -38.71 47.65
C SER A 22 0.23 -38.03 47.71
N ASN A 23 1.23 -38.78 48.16
CA ASN A 23 2.66 -38.40 48.19
C ASN A 23 3.53 -39.36 47.36
N SER A 24 2.94 -40.02 46.37
CA SER A 24 3.57 -41.03 45.51
C SER A 24 2.74 -41.20 44.23
N ASP A 25 3.38 -41.48 43.10
CA ASP A 25 2.79 -41.42 41.75
C ASP A 25 1.38 -42.04 41.68
N THR A 26 0.43 -41.27 41.15
CA THR A 26 -1.01 -41.54 41.32
C THR A 26 -1.75 -41.45 39.99
N THR A 27 -2.53 -42.49 39.71
CA THR A 27 -3.48 -42.52 38.59
C THR A 27 -4.89 -42.68 39.15
N THR A 28 -5.69 -41.63 39.07
CA THR A 28 -7.10 -41.65 39.54
C THR A 28 -8.04 -41.66 38.34
N GLU A 29 -8.76 -42.76 38.17
CA GLU A 29 -9.75 -42.95 37.10
C GLU A 29 -11.16 -42.77 37.68
N SER A 30 -12.01 -42.00 37.01
CA SER A 30 -13.35 -41.67 37.53
C SER A 30 -14.46 -41.81 36.48
N ASN A 31 -15.56 -42.42 36.91
CA ASN A 31 -16.73 -42.68 36.07
C ASN A 31 -17.74 -41.52 36.10
N GLU A 32 -18.59 -41.51 35.08
CA GLU A 32 -19.61 -40.50 34.77
C GLU A 32 -20.34 -39.91 35.99
N GLY A 33 -20.47 -38.57 35.99
CA GLY A 33 -21.31 -37.83 36.94
C GLY A 33 -20.71 -37.62 38.33
N THR A 34 -19.38 -37.60 38.48
CA THR A 34 -18.73 -37.47 39.80
C THR A 34 -17.59 -36.45 39.84
N MET A 35 -17.68 -35.44 40.73
CA MET A 35 -16.56 -34.50 40.95
C MET A 35 -15.30 -35.26 41.41
N THR A 36 -14.21 -35.14 40.65
CA THR A 36 -12.92 -35.76 40.99
C THR A 36 -11.91 -34.71 41.43
N THR A 37 -11.26 -34.97 42.56
CA THR A 37 -10.21 -34.09 43.11
C THR A 37 -9.00 -34.92 43.53
N THR A 38 -7.85 -34.66 42.91
CA THR A 38 -6.61 -35.46 43.08
C THR A 38 -5.43 -34.58 43.52
N PRO A 39 -5.33 -34.18 44.81
CA PRO A 39 -4.20 -33.40 45.31
C PRO A 39 -2.94 -34.26 45.44
N SER A 40 -1.82 -33.86 44.86
CA SER A 40 -0.62 -34.70 44.77
C SER A 40 0.71 -33.94 44.96
N ASN A 41 1.71 -34.64 45.52
CA ASN A 41 3.10 -34.19 45.63
C ASN A 41 4.04 -35.06 44.77
N SER A 42 3.53 -35.59 43.66
CA SER A 42 4.13 -36.67 42.86
C SER A 42 3.49 -36.74 41.47
N VAL A 43 4.06 -37.51 40.53
CA VAL A 43 3.57 -37.55 39.14
C VAL A 43 2.11 -38.01 39.10
N THR A 44 1.26 -37.23 38.43
CA THR A 44 -0.20 -37.35 38.54
C THR A 44 -0.86 -37.43 37.18
N THR A 45 -1.60 -38.52 36.95
CA THR A 45 -2.44 -38.71 35.77
C THR A 45 -3.89 -38.81 36.23
N THR A 46 -4.76 -37.91 35.75
CA THR A 46 -6.20 -37.93 36.11
C THR A 46 -7.07 -38.04 34.85
N PRO A 47 -7.35 -39.26 34.36
CA PRO A 47 -8.40 -39.52 33.38
C PRO A 47 -9.80 -39.45 34.02
N SER A 48 -10.71 -38.68 33.42
CA SER A 48 -12.08 -38.51 33.93
C SER A 48 -13.16 -38.43 32.85
N LYS A 49 -14.38 -38.82 33.23
CA LYS A 49 -15.64 -38.63 32.50
C LYS A 49 -16.55 -37.61 33.21
N SER A 50 -15.95 -36.62 33.88
CA SER A 50 -16.67 -35.67 34.74
C SER A 50 -15.78 -34.49 35.18
N ASP A 51 -16.40 -33.49 35.81
CA ASP A 51 -15.74 -32.29 36.32
C ASP A 51 -14.54 -32.63 37.22
N THR A 52 -13.38 -32.06 36.89
CA THR A 52 -12.09 -32.48 37.44
C THR A 52 -11.26 -31.30 37.93
N THR A 53 -10.67 -31.45 39.12
CA THR A 53 -9.61 -30.58 39.63
C THR A 53 -8.38 -31.41 40.01
N THR A 54 -7.23 -31.09 39.40
CA THR A 54 -5.95 -31.78 39.66
C THR A 54 -4.91 -30.80 40.23
N PRO A 55 -4.89 -30.52 41.56
CA PRO A 55 -3.85 -29.71 42.18
C PRO A 55 -2.56 -30.52 42.39
N SER A 56 -1.42 -30.07 41.87
CA SER A 56 -0.17 -30.83 41.96
C SER A 56 1.07 -29.97 42.20
N ASN A 57 2.09 -30.57 42.82
CA ASN A 57 3.45 -30.04 42.96
C ASN A 57 4.50 -30.86 42.16
N SER A 58 4.08 -31.51 41.07
CA SER A 58 4.87 -32.45 40.26
C SER A 58 4.16 -32.74 38.92
N ASP A 59 4.83 -33.40 37.96
CA ASP A 59 4.37 -33.57 36.57
C ASP A 59 2.93 -34.05 36.48
N THR A 60 2.11 -33.29 35.74
CA THR A 60 0.65 -33.40 35.76
C THR A 60 0.08 -33.53 34.37
N THR A 61 -0.70 -34.58 34.16
CA THR A 61 -1.55 -34.77 32.97
C THR A 61 -3.00 -34.96 33.40
N THR A 62 -3.85 -33.97 33.09
CA THR A 62 -5.31 -34.07 33.27
C THR A 62 -5.94 -34.41 31.91
N GLU A 63 -6.78 -35.45 31.85
CA GLU A 63 -7.54 -35.83 30.64
C GLU A 63 -9.04 -35.93 30.99
N SER A 64 -9.87 -35.10 30.37
CA SER A 64 -11.30 -35.00 30.70
C SER A 64 -12.18 -35.18 29.46
N ASN A 65 -12.92 -36.27 29.38
CA ASN A 65 -13.67 -36.62 28.16
C ASN A 65 -15.16 -36.21 28.18
N GLU A 66 -15.77 -36.03 29.36
CA GLU A 66 -17.23 -35.81 29.51
C GLU A 66 -17.60 -34.87 30.69
N GLY A 67 -16.65 -34.10 31.20
CA GLY A 67 -16.91 -33.04 32.18
C GLY A 67 -17.56 -31.80 31.57
N THR A 68 -18.07 -30.91 32.43
CA THR A 68 -18.42 -29.53 32.06
C THR A 68 -17.26 -28.56 32.33
N MET A 69 -16.44 -28.84 33.35
CA MET A 69 -15.32 -27.99 33.77
C MET A 69 -14.06 -28.81 34.11
N THR A 70 -12.92 -28.42 33.55
CA THR A 70 -11.61 -29.03 33.83
C THR A 70 -10.64 -27.99 34.39
N THR A 71 -9.99 -28.30 35.53
CA THR A 71 -9.15 -27.34 36.26
C THR A 71 -7.81 -27.95 36.69
N THR A 72 -6.70 -27.37 36.26
CA THR A 72 -5.34 -27.89 36.56
C THR A 72 -4.45 -26.80 37.19
N PRO A 73 -4.48 -26.61 38.52
CA PRO A 73 -3.53 -25.77 39.25
C PRO A 73 -2.22 -26.55 39.54
N SER A 74 -1.07 -26.05 39.09
CA SER A 74 0.18 -26.83 39.07
C SER A 74 1.42 -26.03 39.50
N ASN A 75 2.22 -26.60 40.40
CA ASN A 75 3.57 -26.16 40.74
C ASN A 75 4.58 -27.25 40.36
N SER A 76 4.56 -27.62 39.09
CA SER A 76 5.34 -28.69 38.48
C SER A 76 6.57 -28.18 37.72
N ASP A 77 7.37 -29.10 37.16
CA ASP A 77 8.29 -28.82 36.06
C ASP A 77 7.52 -28.78 34.71
N THR A 78 6.53 -29.65 34.49
CA THR A 78 5.61 -29.60 33.33
C THR A 78 4.12 -29.80 33.67
N THR A 79 3.23 -29.20 32.88
CA THR A 79 1.76 -29.32 33.03
C THR A 79 1.07 -29.55 31.68
N THR A 80 0.21 -30.56 31.60
CA THR A 80 -0.61 -30.85 30.40
C THR A 80 -2.08 -31.03 30.77
N THR A 81 -2.98 -30.34 30.08
CA THR A 81 -4.44 -30.49 30.22
C THR A 81 -5.06 -30.76 28.85
N THR A 82 -5.79 -31.87 28.72
CA THR A 82 -6.59 -32.20 27.53
C THR A 82 -8.06 -32.38 27.92
N ALA A 83 -8.99 -31.67 27.30
CA ALA A 83 -10.40 -31.71 27.70
C ALA A 83 -11.42 -31.57 26.57
N ASN A 84 -12.56 -32.24 26.72
CA ASN A 84 -13.77 -31.99 25.92
C ASN A 84 -14.69 -30.93 26.54
N SER A 85 -14.16 -30.11 27.47
CA SER A 85 -14.92 -29.19 28.31
C SER A 85 -14.23 -27.84 28.42
N ASP A 86 -14.94 -26.86 29.01
CA ASP A 86 -14.34 -25.60 29.43
C ASP A 86 -13.18 -25.90 30.39
N THR A 87 -12.08 -25.15 30.24
CA THR A 87 -10.77 -25.51 30.80
C THR A 87 -10.05 -24.31 31.40
N THR A 88 -9.56 -24.47 32.63
CA THR A 88 -8.65 -23.51 33.29
C THR A 88 -7.37 -24.20 33.74
N THR A 89 -6.27 -23.92 33.05
CA THR A 89 -4.92 -24.35 33.48
C THR A 89 -4.22 -23.16 34.15
N THR A 90 -3.57 -23.38 35.29
CA THR A 90 -2.78 -22.36 35.98
C THR A 90 -1.51 -22.96 36.53
N ALA A 91 -0.35 -22.60 35.99
CA ALA A 91 0.90 -23.30 36.29
C ALA A 91 2.11 -22.39 36.54
N ASN A 92 3.02 -22.85 37.38
CA ASN A 92 4.36 -22.27 37.52
C ASN A 92 5.39 -22.92 36.57
N SER A 93 4.93 -23.53 35.47
CA SER A 93 5.66 -24.50 34.66
C SER A 93 5.40 -24.34 33.17
N ASP A 94 6.17 -25.05 32.35
CA ASP A 94 5.85 -25.23 30.93
C ASP A 94 4.46 -25.88 30.81
N THR A 95 3.64 -25.37 29.91
CA THR A 95 2.19 -25.64 29.89
C THR A 95 1.66 -25.94 28.51
N THR A 96 0.95 -27.07 28.37
CA THR A 96 0.18 -27.42 27.17
C THR A 96 -1.30 -27.61 27.53
N THR A 97 -2.17 -26.77 26.98
CA THR A 97 -3.64 -26.92 27.12
C THR A 97 -4.26 -27.21 25.75
N ALA A 98 -5.06 -28.27 25.64
CA ALA A 98 -5.81 -28.61 24.44
C ALA A 98 -7.30 -28.86 24.79
N ALA A 99 -8.23 -28.09 24.23
CA ALA A 99 -9.65 -28.22 24.59
C ALA A 99 -10.64 -28.10 23.42
N ASN A 100 -11.83 -28.70 23.57
CA ASN A 100 -12.95 -28.55 22.64
C ASN A 100 -13.94 -27.43 23.02
N SER A 101 -13.64 -26.62 24.04
CA SER A 101 -14.51 -25.54 24.55
C SER A 101 -13.66 -24.42 25.18
N ASP A 102 -14.26 -23.50 25.95
CA ASP A 102 -13.64 -22.23 26.34
C ASP A 102 -12.41 -22.46 27.23
N THR A 103 -11.31 -21.76 26.93
CA THR A 103 -9.99 -22.07 27.50
C THR A 103 -9.32 -20.85 28.11
N THR A 104 -8.93 -20.97 29.37
CA THR A 104 -8.06 -20.02 30.07
C THR A 104 -6.77 -20.71 30.49
N THR A 105 -5.63 -20.27 29.96
CA THR A 105 -4.29 -20.73 30.36
C THR A 105 -3.50 -19.58 30.98
N ALA A 106 -3.02 -19.75 32.20
CA ALA A 106 -2.12 -18.80 32.87
C ALA A 106 -0.83 -19.52 33.33
N ALA A 107 0.34 -19.09 32.85
CA ALA A 107 1.61 -19.76 33.15
C ALA A 107 2.77 -18.80 33.48
N ASN A 108 3.76 -19.30 34.22
CA ASN A 108 5.04 -18.59 34.44
C ASN A 108 6.17 -19.03 33.48
N SER A 109 5.91 -19.96 32.57
CA SER A 109 6.87 -20.47 31.57
C SER A 109 6.20 -20.67 30.20
N ASP A 110 6.85 -21.39 29.29
CA ASP A 110 6.43 -21.53 27.90
C ASP A 110 5.05 -22.17 27.78
N THR A 111 4.21 -21.61 26.90
CA THR A 111 2.78 -21.94 26.85
C THR A 111 2.31 -22.27 25.44
N THR A 112 1.67 -23.44 25.29
CA THR A 112 0.92 -23.81 24.09
C THR A 112 -0.56 -24.01 24.45
N THR A 113 -1.45 -23.20 23.88
CA THR A 113 -2.90 -23.33 24.03
C THR A 113 -3.54 -23.61 22.67
N ALA A 114 -4.33 -24.68 22.57
CA ALA A 114 -5.12 -25.02 21.37
C ALA A 114 -6.59 -25.25 21.75
N ALA A 115 -7.53 -24.51 21.15
CA ALA A 115 -8.95 -24.63 21.49
C ALA A 115 -9.89 -24.56 20.28
N ASN A 116 -11.11 -25.10 20.44
CA ASN A 116 -12.21 -24.95 19.48
C ASN A 116 -13.21 -23.82 19.80
N SER A 117 -12.98 -23.07 20.89
CA SER A 117 -13.85 -21.97 21.34
C SER A 117 -12.99 -20.86 21.97
N ASP A 118 -13.58 -19.96 22.76
CA ASP A 118 -12.94 -18.70 23.14
C ASP A 118 -11.71 -18.94 24.03
N THR A 119 -10.63 -18.20 23.76
CA THR A 119 -9.31 -18.51 24.32
C THR A 119 -8.66 -17.28 24.95
N THR A 120 -8.27 -17.41 26.22
CA THR A 120 -7.43 -16.45 26.94
C THR A 120 -6.13 -17.13 27.38
N THR A 121 -4.99 -16.69 26.83
CA THR A 121 -3.66 -17.14 27.24
C THR A 121 -2.88 -15.99 27.89
N THR A 122 -2.25 -16.24 29.04
CA THR A 122 -1.33 -15.30 29.69
C THR A 122 -0.07 -16.02 30.15
N ALA A 123 1.11 -15.58 29.70
CA ALA A 123 2.38 -16.22 30.05
C ALA A 123 3.49 -15.22 30.41
N ASN A 124 4.50 -15.71 31.15
CA ASN A 124 5.76 -14.97 31.37
C ASN A 124 6.90 -15.34 30.40
N SER A 125 6.67 -16.32 29.52
CA SER A 125 7.63 -16.76 28.49
C SER A 125 6.92 -16.98 27.15
N ASP A 126 7.53 -17.76 26.24
CA ASP A 126 7.11 -17.87 24.84
C ASP A 126 5.72 -18.50 24.73
N THR A 127 4.89 -17.97 23.83
CA THR A 127 3.46 -18.30 23.78
C THR A 127 3.01 -18.65 22.36
N THR A 128 2.39 -19.82 22.21
CA THR A 128 1.65 -20.22 21.01
C THR A 128 0.17 -20.43 21.37
N THR A 129 -0.70 -19.60 20.82
CA THR A 129 -2.16 -19.76 20.93
C THR A 129 -2.74 -20.13 19.56
N THR A 130 -3.65 -21.10 19.50
CA THR A 130 -4.42 -21.44 18.30
C THR A 130 -5.89 -21.67 18.66
N ALA A 131 -6.82 -20.93 18.05
CA ALA A 131 -8.25 -21.05 18.35
C ALA A 131 -9.15 -21.01 17.11
N ASN A 132 -10.37 -21.55 17.24
CA ASN A 132 -11.43 -21.42 16.24
C ASN A 132 -12.46 -20.32 16.56
N SER A 133 -12.25 -19.56 17.64
CA SER A 133 -13.13 -18.45 18.08
C SER A 133 -12.28 -17.33 18.72
N ASP A 134 -12.88 -16.44 19.52
CA ASP A 134 -12.24 -15.18 19.90
C ASP A 134 -11.02 -15.43 20.81
N THR A 135 -9.95 -14.66 20.58
CA THR A 135 -8.63 -14.96 21.17
C THR A 135 -7.98 -13.74 21.80
N THR A 136 -7.61 -13.85 23.07
CA THR A 136 -6.76 -12.89 23.79
C THR A 136 -5.47 -13.57 24.24
N THR A 137 -4.32 -13.12 23.72
CA THR A 137 -2.99 -13.57 24.17
C THR A 137 -2.23 -12.41 24.82
N THR A 138 -1.57 -12.66 25.95
CA THR A 138 -0.65 -11.70 26.59
C THR A 138 0.62 -12.41 27.07
N ALA A 139 1.80 -11.96 26.64
CA ALA A 139 3.06 -12.58 27.01
C ALA A 139 4.18 -11.58 27.34
N ASN A 140 5.18 -12.05 28.09
CA ASN A 140 6.43 -11.30 28.33
C ASN A 140 7.57 -11.65 27.35
N SER A 141 7.37 -12.64 26.46
CA SER A 141 8.33 -13.07 25.43
C SER A 141 7.62 -13.30 24.08
N ASP A 142 8.21 -14.09 23.19
CA ASP A 142 7.77 -14.20 21.79
C ASP A 142 6.39 -14.85 21.68
N THR A 143 5.56 -14.32 20.79
CA THR A 143 4.13 -14.66 20.73
C THR A 143 3.66 -15.00 19.31
N THR A 144 3.07 -16.18 19.16
CA THR A 144 2.30 -16.56 17.96
C THR A 144 0.84 -16.80 18.33
N THR A 145 -0.07 -15.99 17.78
CA THR A 145 -1.52 -16.15 17.97
C THR A 145 -2.19 -16.41 16.62
N THR A 146 -2.79 -17.59 16.42
CA THR A 146 -3.56 -17.90 15.20
C THR A 146 -5.03 -18.12 15.53
N ALA A 147 -5.95 -17.39 14.88
CA ALA A 147 -7.39 -17.51 15.17
C ALA A 147 -8.28 -17.39 13.93
N ASN A 148 -9.51 -17.94 14.05
CA ASN A 148 -10.55 -17.80 13.03
C ASN A 148 -11.57 -16.68 13.33
N SER A 149 -11.45 -16.00 14.46
CA SER A 149 -12.34 -14.90 14.90
C SER A 149 -11.51 -13.78 15.55
N ASP A 150 -12.12 -12.91 16.34
CA ASP A 150 -11.50 -11.63 16.72
C ASP A 150 -10.30 -11.85 17.65
N THR A 151 -9.22 -11.10 17.41
CA THR A 151 -7.91 -11.40 17.98
C THR A 151 -7.27 -10.18 18.64
N THR A 152 -6.88 -10.32 19.91
CA THR A 152 -6.06 -9.34 20.64
C THR A 152 -4.77 -10.01 21.10
N THR A 153 -3.61 -9.53 20.62
CA THR A 153 -2.29 -10.00 21.04
C THR A 153 -1.49 -8.84 21.65
N ALA A 154 -0.94 -9.05 22.85
CA ALA A 154 -0.04 -8.10 23.51
C ALA A 154 1.26 -8.79 23.97
N ALA A 155 2.43 -8.30 23.56
CA ALA A 155 3.72 -8.92 23.90
C ALA A 155 4.83 -7.92 24.26
N ASN A 156 5.82 -8.39 25.03
CA ASN A 156 7.06 -7.65 25.27
C ASN A 156 8.22 -8.03 24.31
N SER A 157 8.01 -9.00 23.41
CA SER A 157 8.97 -9.42 22.39
C SER A 157 8.27 -9.68 21.04
N ASP A 158 8.84 -10.50 20.16
CA ASP A 158 8.43 -10.58 18.75
C ASP A 158 7.03 -11.22 18.62
N THR A 159 6.21 -10.70 17.71
CA THR A 159 4.79 -11.07 17.61
C THR A 159 4.36 -11.42 16.19
N THR A 160 3.70 -12.58 16.04
CA THR A 160 3.07 -13.02 14.80
C THR A 160 1.59 -13.33 15.04
N THR A 161 0.70 -12.55 14.42
CA THR A 161 -0.77 -12.69 14.56
C THR A 161 -1.45 -12.92 13.19
N PRO A 162 -1.61 -14.17 12.73
CA PRO A 162 -2.44 -14.50 11.57
C PRO A 162 -3.90 -14.77 11.98
N ALA A 163 -4.85 -14.02 11.43
CA ALA A 163 -6.27 -14.12 11.79
C ALA A 163 -7.21 -14.09 10.57
N ASN A 164 -8.50 -14.37 10.78
CA ASN A 164 -9.56 -14.28 9.77
C ASN A 164 -10.64 -13.23 10.10
N SER A 165 -10.51 -12.50 11.22
CA SER A 165 -11.43 -11.44 11.65
C SER A 165 -10.65 -10.31 12.34
N ASP A 166 -11.32 -9.42 13.07
CA ASP A 166 -10.73 -8.13 13.45
C ASP A 166 -9.56 -8.33 14.43
N THR A 167 -8.46 -7.61 14.19
CA THR A 167 -7.17 -7.92 14.83
C THR A 167 -6.50 -6.69 15.42
N THR A 168 -6.20 -6.76 16.72
CA THR A 168 -5.38 -5.78 17.46
C THR A 168 -4.09 -6.43 17.94
N THR A 169 -2.94 -5.96 17.46
CA THR A 169 -1.61 -6.40 17.91
C THR A 169 -0.83 -5.24 18.53
N ALA A 170 -0.27 -5.44 19.72
CA ALA A 170 0.62 -4.48 20.38
C ALA A 170 1.90 -5.17 20.88
N ALA A 171 3.08 -4.71 20.44
CA ALA A 171 4.36 -5.32 20.80
C ALA A 171 5.48 -4.32 21.13
N ASN A 172 6.46 -4.76 21.91
CA ASN A 172 7.70 -4.02 22.16
C ASN A 172 8.85 -4.35 21.18
N SER A 173 8.69 -5.37 20.34
CA SER A 173 9.66 -5.78 19.31
C SER A 173 8.97 -6.00 17.95
N ASP A 174 9.52 -6.85 17.08
CA ASP A 174 9.12 -6.95 15.67
C ASP A 174 7.73 -7.60 15.54
N THR A 175 6.91 -7.07 14.63
CA THR A 175 5.49 -7.42 14.54
C THR A 175 5.05 -7.78 13.12
N THR A 176 4.44 -8.97 12.97
CA THR A 176 3.74 -9.37 11.75
C THR A 176 2.26 -9.64 12.06
N THR A 177 1.36 -8.77 11.58
CA THR A 177 -0.09 -8.96 11.69
C THR A 177 -0.68 -9.23 10.30
N ALA A 178 -1.39 -10.34 10.12
CA ALA A 178 -1.95 -10.72 8.83
C ALA A 178 -3.42 -11.15 8.96
N THR A 179 -4.36 -10.40 8.37
CA THR A 179 -5.79 -10.72 8.52
C THR A 179 -6.65 -10.40 7.29
N ASN A 180 -7.84 -11.00 7.28
CA ASN A 180 -8.89 -10.78 6.29
C ASN A 180 -9.87 -9.65 6.64
N SER A 181 -9.76 -9.06 7.83
CA SER A 181 -10.66 -8.00 8.34
C SER A 181 -9.88 -6.83 8.97
N ASP A 182 -10.50 -6.02 9.82
CA ASP A 182 -9.93 -4.72 10.20
C ASP A 182 -8.73 -4.89 11.13
N THR A 183 -7.71 -4.05 10.94
CA THR A 183 -6.39 -4.24 11.56
C THR A 183 -5.91 -3.01 12.33
N THR A 184 -5.46 -3.21 13.57
CA THR A 184 -4.68 -2.22 14.33
C THR A 184 -3.38 -2.85 14.81
N THR A 185 -2.24 -2.36 14.32
CA THR A 185 -0.90 -2.80 14.74
C THR A 185 -0.13 -1.65 15.37
N ALA A 186 0.41 -1.86 16.58
CA ALA A 186 1.28 -0.90 17.27
C ALA A 186 2.58 -1.58 17.75
N ALA A 187 3.74 -1.10 17.29
CA ALA A 187 5.03 -1.72 17.60
C ALA A 187 6.13 -0.71 17.98
N ASN A 188 7.07 -1.13 18.83
CA ASN A 188 8.30 -0.38 19.09
C ASN A 188 9.48 -0.78 18.17
N SER A 189 9.31 -1.78 17.31
CA SER A 189 10.31 -2.17 16.29
C SER A 189 9.63 -2.40 14.93
N ASP A 190 10.17 -3.26 14.07
CA ASP A 190 9.77 -3.33 12.66
C ASP A 190 8.38 -3.94 12.50
N THR A 191 7.60 -3.45 11.54
CA THR A 191 6.19 -3.83 11.37
C THR A 191 5.85 -4.25 9.94
N THR A 192 5.23 -5.43 9.80
CA THR A 192 4.70 -5.95 8.55
C THR A 192 3.19 -6.22 8.69
N THR A 193 2.37 -5.47 7.97
CA THR A 193 0.89 -5.57 8.02
C THR A 193 0.27 -5.79 6.63
N PRO A 194 0.15 -7.05 6.16
CA PRO A 194 -0.70 -7.43 5.04
C PRO A 194 -2.17 -7.65 5.47
N ALA A 195 -3.11 -6.89 4.90
CA ALA A 195 -4.53 -6.99 5.26
C ALA A 195 -5.49 -6.87 4.06
N ASN A 196 -6.72 -7.39 4.21
CA ASN A 196 -7.78 -7.26 3.20
C ASN A 196 -8.84 -6.19 3.52
N SER A 197 -8.80 -5.57 4.71
CA SER A 197 -9.73 -4.53 5.16
C SER A 197 -8.98 -3.37 5.81
N ASP A 198 -9.69 -2.43 6.42
CA ASP A 198 -9.14 -1.15 6.86
C ASP A 198 -8.03 -1.33 7.91
N THR A 199 -6.95 -0.56 7.78
CA THR A 199 -5.69 -0.81 8.51
C THR A 199 -5.12 0.45 9.14
N THR A 200 -4.81 0.38 10.43
CA THR A 200 -4.03 1.37 11.16
C THR A 200 -2.71 0.75 11.65
N THR A 201 -1.58 1.28 11.18
CA THR A 201 -0.24 0.86 11.59
C THR A 201 0.50 2.02 12.27
N ALA A 202 1.04 1.78 13.47
CA ALA A 202 1.88 2.73 14.20
C ALA A 202 3.20 2.07 14.67
N ALA A 203 4.35 2.52 14.17
CA ALA A 203 5.65 1.90 14.45
C ALA A 203 6.75 2.91 14.84
N ASN A 204 7.69 2.48 15.67
CA ASN A 204 8.92 3.24 15.96
C ASN A 204 10.12 2.87 15.08
N SER A 205 10.03 1.81 14.27
CA SER A 205 11.04 1.42 13.28
C SER A 205 10.41 1.20 11.89
N ASP A 206 10.99 0.33 11.05
CA ASP A 206 10.66 0.24 9.62
C ASP A 206 9.27 -0.39 9.41
N THR A 207 8.54 0.08 8.41
CA THR A 207 7.12 -0.29 8.21
C THR A 207 6.81 -0.73 6.78
N THR A 208 6.27 -1.93 6.63
CA THR A 208 5.70 -2.44 5.38
C THR A 208 4.20 -2.72 5.55
N THR A 209 3.35 -1.93 4.90
CA THR A 209 1.88 -2.09 4.94
C THR A 209 1.36 -2.39 3.53
N THR A 210 0.59 -3.46 3.37
CA THR A 210 0.02 -3.89 2.06
C THR A 210 -1.46 -4.23 2.21
N VAL A 211 -2.35 -3.39 1.69
CA VAL A 211 -3.77 -3.37 2.12
C VAL A 211 -4.74 -3.22 0.93
N ASN A 212 -5.90 -3.87 0.99
CA ASN A 212 -6.93 -3.76 -0.06
C ASN A 212 -7.99 -2.66 0.17
N SER A 213 -8.16 -2.17 1.39
CA SER A 213 -9.08 -1.08 1.77
C SER A 213 -8.31 0.13 2.37
N GLU A 214 -8.96 0.97 3.19
CA GLU A 214 -8.40 2.24 3.67
C GLU A 214 -7.19 2.02 4.59
N THR A 215 -6.19 2.91 4.55
CA THR A 215 -4.95 2.77 5.32
C THR A 215 -4.50 4.05 6.01
N THR A 216 -4.13 3.95 7.29
CA THR A 216 -3.38 4.98 8.02
C THR A 216 -2.06 4.40 8.54
N THR A 217 -0.94 4.91 8.04
CA THR A 217 0.41 4.53 8.47
C THR A 217 1.10 5.70 9.20
N THR A 218 1.61 5.45 10.41
CA THR A 218 2.49 6.40 11.14
C THR A 218 3.78 5.70 11.55
N ALA A 219 4.93 6.22 11.12
CA ALA A 219 6.23 5.57 11.39
C ALA A 219 7.35 6.58 11.73
N ASN A 220 8.34 6.13 12.49
CA ASN A 220 9.56 6.91 12.75
C ASN A 220 10.71 6.61 11.76
N SER A 221 10.82 5.36 11.30
CA SER A 221 11.83 4.94 10.30
C SER A 221 11.18 4.68 8.93
N ASP A 222 11.84 3.92 8.06
CA ASP A 222 11.54 3.92 6.62
C ASP A 222 10.25 3.15 6.32
N THR A 223 9.46 3.66 5.38
CA THR A 223 8.07 3.21 5.17
C THR A 223 7.77 2.87 3.72
N THR A 224 7.23 1.67 3.51
CA THR A 224 6.60 1.24 2.25
C THR A 224 5.12 0.96 2.49
N THR A 225 4.24 1.73 1.85
CA THR A 225 2.78 1.55 1.92
C THR A 225 2.24 1.28 0.50
N ALA A 226 1.58 0.14 0.32
CA ALA A 226 0.96 -0.28 -0.93
C ALA A 226 -0.54 -0.56 -0.74
N VAL A 227 -1.41 0.15 -1.44
CA VAL A 227 -2.87 0.15 -1.19
C VAL A 227 -3.72 0.05 -2.45
N ASN A 228 -4.93 -0.52 -2.32
CA ASN A 228 -5.98 -0.48 -3.35
C ASN A 228 -7.18 0.44 -3.01
N SER A 229 -7.04 1.27 -1.96
CA SER A 229 -8.00 2.31 -1.56
C SER A 229 -7.25 3.49 -0.91
N ASP A 230 -7.97 4.44 -0.33
CA ASP A 230 -7.43 5.71 0.17
C ASP A 230 -6.37 5.52 1.27
N THR A 231 -5.35 6.38 1.29
CA THR A 231 -4.23 6.25 2.24
C THR A 231 -3.71 7.56 2.80
N THR A 232 -3.42 7.55 4.10
CA THR A 232 -2.70 8.61 4.83
C THR A 232 -1.42 8.04 5.44
N THR A 233 -0.27 8.55 5.03
CA THR A 233 1.06 8.11 5.47
C THR A 233 1.83 9.28 6.08
N THR A 234 2.22 9.17 7.35
CA THR A 234 2.99 10.21 8.10
C THR A 234 4.27 9.62 8.70
N VAL A 235 5.44 10.09 8.24
CA VAL A 235 6.71 9.37 8.45
C VAL A 235 7.86 10.32 8.79
N ASN A 236 8.76 9.94 9.69
CA ASN A 236 9.94 10.75 10.03
C ASN A 236 11.21 10.44 9.21
N SER A 237 11.24 9.35 8.46
CA SER A 237 12.35 8.95 7.57
C SER A 237 11.87 8.75 6.10
N GLU A 238 12.52 7.91 5.30
CA GLU A 238 12.22 7.77 3.85
C GLU A 238 10.84 7.10 3.62
N THR A 239 10.13 7.50 2.57
CA THR A 239 8.75 7.03 2.31
C THR A 239 8.49 6.69 0.85
N THR A 240 7.95 5.49 0.61
CA THR A 240 7.34 5.09 -0.67
C THR A 240 5.87 4.75 -0.47
N THR A 241 4.98 5.55 -1.05
CA THR A 241 3.53 5.32 -1.08
C THR A 241 3.10 4.94 -2.50
N THR A 242 2.40 3.82 -2.65
CA THR A 242 1.80 3.37 -3.93
C THR A 242 0.32 3.06 -3.76
N ALA A 243 -0.55 3.80 -4.46
CA ALA A 243 -1.99 3.59 -4.46
C ALA A 243 -2.55 3.23 -5.86
N ALA A 244 -3.62 2.44 -5.87
CA ALA A 244 -4.25 1.95 -7.10
C ALA A 244 -5.18 2.98 -7.77
N ALA A 245 -5.90 2.52 -8.79
CA ALA A 245 -6.91 3.29 -9.51
C ALA A 245 -8.14 3.58 -8.61
N ASN A 246 -8.51 4.86 -8.50
CA ASN A 246 -9.60 5.36 -7.64
C ASN A 246 -9.23 5.28 -6.15
N SER A 247 -8.16 5.99 -5.76
CA SER A 247 -7.61 5.98 -4.39
C SER A 247 -6.85 7.28 -4.09
N ASP A 248 -7.37 8.08 -3.16
CA ASP A 248 -6.79 9.37 -2.77
C ASP A 248 -5.62 9.17 -1.80
N THR A 249 -4.57 9.99 -1.93
CA THR A 249 -3.30 9.78 -1.23
C THR A 249 -2.79 11.04 -0.54
N THR A 250 -2.57 10.95 0.78
CA THR A 250 -1.90 12.00 1.56
C THR A 250 -0.60 11.45 2.15
N THR A 251 0.55 11.97 1.69
CA THR A 251 1.87 11.62 2.23
C THR A 251 2.51 12.84 2.91
N THR A 252 2.95 12.69 4.15
CA THR A 252 3.75 13.69 4.88
C THR A 252 5.03 13.05 5.41
N ALA A 253 6.19 13.56 4.99
CA ALA A 253 7.49 12.99 5.39
C ALA A 253 8.53 14.05 5.82
N ASN A 254 9.45 13.64 6.69
CA ASN A 254 10.63 14.45 7.04
C ASN A 254 11.89 14.14 6.19
N SER A 255 11.85 13.11 5.35
CA SER A 255 12.91 12.75 4.40
C SER A 255 12.35 12.51 2.99
N ASP A 256 13.12 11.85 2.13
CA ASP A 256 12.81 11.66 0.71
C ASP A 256 11.50 10.87 0.50
N THR A 257 10.71 11.30 -0.47
CA THR A 257 9.33 10.84 -0.69
C THR A 257 9.08 10.47 -2.14
N THR A 258 8.66 9.23 -2.37
CA THR A 258 8.07 8.79 -3.64
C THR A 258 6.59 8.47 -3.43
N THR A 259 5.70 9.19 -4.12
CA THR A 259 4.26 8.92 -4.12
C THR A 259 3.78 8.63 -5.54
N THR A 260 3.24 7.44 -5.77
CA THR A 260 2.56 7.06 -7.02
C THR A 260 1.12 6.68 -6.70
N ALA A 261 0.16 7.30 -7.37
CA ALA A 261 -1.27 7.02 -7.17
C ALA A 261 -2.01 7.20 -8.51
N ASN A 262 -3.35 7.10 -8.51
CA ASN A 262 -4.17 7.28 -9.71
C ASN A 262 -5.41 8.18 -9.50
N SER A 263 -5.49 8.93 -8.38
CA SER A 263 -6.59 9.88 -8.06
C SER A 263 -6.06 11.17 -7.43
N ASP A 264 -6.63 11.74 -6.38
CA ASP A 264 -6.11 13.00 -5.83
C ASP A 264 -4.86 12.73 -4.97
N THR A 265 -3.86 13.63 -5.00
CA THR A 265 -2.63 13.46 -4.22
C THR A 265 -2.14 14.74 -3.57
N THR A 266 -1.87 14.66 -2.27
CA THR A 266 -1.22 15.70 -1.49
C THR A 266 0.08 15.16 -0.90
N THR A 267 1.22 15.69 -1.33
CA THR A 267 2.55 15.34 -0.85
C THR A 267 3.19 16.53 -0.13
N THR A 268 3.62 16.35 1.13
CA THR A 268 4.40 17.34 1.88
C THR A 268 5.70 16.71 2.38
N ALA A 269 6.85 17.23 1.98
CA ALA A 269 8.16 16.66 2.33
C ALA A 269 9.19 17.72 2.76
N ASN A 270 10.10 17.35 3.66
CA ASN A 270 11.27 18.16 3.99
C ASN A 270 12.49 17.89 3.10
N SER A 271 12.50 16.80 2.32
CA SER A 271 13.57 16.46 1.38
C SER A 271 13.01 16.17 -0.02
N ASP A 272 13.69 15.35 -0.83
CA ASP A 272 13.43 15.25 -2.27
C ASP A 272 12.10 14.53 -2.54
N THR A 273 11.34 15.02 -3.52
CA THR A 273 9.96 14.55 -3.79
C THR A 273 9.77 14.11 -5.23
N THR A 274 9.34 12.87 -5.43
CA THR A 274 8.82 12.37 -6.70
C THR A 274 7.33 12.06 -6.58
N THR A 275 6.48 12.71 -7.37
CA THR A 275 5.03 12.43 -7.44
C THR A 275 4.57 12.19 -8.88
N ALA A 276 3.78 11.14 -9.11
CA ALA A 276 3.24 10.80 -10.43
C ALA A 276 1.77 10.35 -10.36
N ASN A 277 0.83 11.18 -10.88
CA ASN A 277 -0.62 10.95 -10.77
C ASN A 277 -1.50 11.87 -11.68
N SER A 278 -2.79 11.99 -11.37
CA SER A 278 -3.79 12.98 -11.79
C SER A 278 -3.66 14.25 -10.93
N ASP A 279 -4.72 14.71 -10.26
CA ASP A 279 -4.76 16.01 -9.58
C ASP A 279 -3.82 16.02 -8.36
N THR A 280 -2.83 16.90 -8.38
CA THR A 280 -1.64 16.82 -7.50
C THR A 280 -1.30 18.14 -6.83
N THR A 281 -1.10 18.12 -5.51
CA THR A 281 -0.52 19.21 -4.73
C THR A 281 0.77 18.73 -4.06
N THR A 282 1.90 19.35 -4.42
CA THR A 282 3.23 19.03 -3.88
C THR A 282 3.82 20.24 -3.15
N ALA A 283 4.26 20.04 -1.91
CA ALA A 283 4.97 21.03 -1.10
C ALA A 283 6.29 20.45 -0.56
N ALA A 284 7.44 20.97 -1.01
CA ALA A 284 8.76 20.41 -0.70
C ALA A 284 9.78 21.47 -0.24
N ASN A 285 10.73 21.05 0.61
CA ASN A 285 11.89 21.89 0.97
C ASN A 285 13.16 21.60 0.14
N SER A 286 13.22 20.47 -0.57
CA SER A 286 14.33 20.12 -1.48
C SER A 286 13.83 19.86 -2.92
N ASP A 287 14.54 19.05 -3.70
CA ASP A 287 14.34 18.96 -5.15
C ASP A 287 13.05 18.19 -5.48
N THR A 288 12.33 18.62 -6.51
CA THR A 288 10.96 18.15 -6.80
C THR A 288 10.79 17.72 -8.25
N THR A 289 10.34 16.48 -8.45
CA THR A 289 9.90 15.95 -9.74
C THR A 289 8.41 15.59 -9.68
N THR A 290 7.57 16.34 -10.38
CA THR A 290 6.13 16.08 -10.50
C THR A 290 5.78 15.74 -11.96
N THR A 291 5.19 14.58 -12.21
CA THR A 291 4.83 14.10 -13.57
C THR A 291 3.38 13.63 -13.62
N VAL A 292 2.48 14.46 -14.14
CA VAL A 292 1.03 14.27 -13.97
C VAL A 292 0.21 14.25 -15.27
N ASN A 293 -0.98 13.67 -15.19
CA ASN A 293 -1.98 13.66 -16.24
C ASN A 293 -3.09 14.71 -16.09
N SER A 294 -3.23 15.32 -14.91
CA SER A 294 -4.31 16.28 -14.61
C SER A 294 -3.74 17.56 -13.96
N GLU A 295 -4.52 18.30 -13.17
CA GLU A 295 -4.11 19.60 -12.62
C GLU A 295 -2.97 19.45 -11.60
N THR A 296 -2.04 20.41 -11.54
CA THR A 296 -0.95 20.36 -10.56
C THR A 296 -0.58 21.70 -9.96
N THR A 297 -0.39 21.70 -8.64
CA THR A 297 0.20 22.80 -7.87
C THR A 297 1.47 22.33 -7.18
N THR A 298 2.63 22.83 -7.62
CA THR A 298 3.95 22.51 -7.05
C THR A 298 4.53 23.73 -6.36
N THR A 299 4.87 23.60 -5.07
CA THR A 299 5.60 24.63 -4.30
C THR A 299 6.89 24.04 -3.74
N ALA A 300 8.05 24.58 -4.10
CA ALA A 300 9.35 24.05 -3.66
C ALA A 300 10.38 25.14 -3.33
N ASN A 301 11.34 24.80 -2.47
CA ASN A 301 12.49 25.69 -2.20
C ASN A 301 13.69 25.43 -3.12
N SER A 302 13.96 24.17 -3.49
CA SER A 302 15.06 23.80 -4.39
C SER A 302 14.56 23.50 -5.81
N ASP A 303 15.32 22.76 -6.61
CA ASP A 303 15.14 22.70 -8.07
C ASP A 303 13.93 21.83 -8.45
N THR A 304 13.17 22.28 -9.46
CA THR A 304 11.84 21.70 -9.74
C THR A 304 11.60 21.38 -11.21
N THR A 305 11.33 20.10 -11.49
CA THR A 305 10.82 19.62 -12.78
C THR A 305 9.34 19.27 -12.66
N THR A 306 8.47 20.04 -13.33
CA THR A 306 7.03 19.73 -13.44
C THR A 306 6.70 19.37 -14.89
N THR A 307 6.08 18.21 -15.11
CA THR A 307 5.54 17.77 -16.39
C THR A 307 4.05 17.45 -16.23
N ALA A 308 3.18 18.03 -17.05
CA ALA A 308 1.72 17.90 -16.89
C ALA A 308 0.97 17.80 -18.21
N ASN A 309 -0.19 17.13 -18.20
CA ASN A 309 -1.14 17.16 -19.32
C ASN A 309 -2.27 18.20 -19.16
N SER A 310 -2.46 18.77 -17.98
CA SER A 310 -3.48 19.81 -17.70
C SER A 310 -2.88 21.03 -16.99
N ASP A 311 -3.73 21.89 -16.43
CA ASP A 311 -3.32 23.21 -15.93
C ASP A 311 -2.30 23.10 -14.78
N THR A 312 -1.31 24.00 -14.79
CA THR A 312 -0.09 23.87 -13.98
C THR A 312 0.26 25.18 -13.27
N THR A 313 0.41 25.11 -11.95
CA THR A 313 0.95 26.19 -11.11
C THR A 313 2.24 25.74 -10.43
N THR A 314 3.36 26.35 -10.80
CA THR A 314 4.68 26.09 -10.22
C THR A 314 5.18 27.33 -9.48
N THR A 315 5.51 27.23 -8.19
CA THR A 315 6.08 28.32 -7.37
C THR A 315 7.37 27.87 -6.69
N VAL A 316 8.50 28.45 -7.06
CA VAL A 316 9.83 27.99 -6.62
C VAL A 316 10.75 29.12 -6.17
N ASN A 317 11.77 28.78 -5.36
CA ASN A 317 12.90 29.67 -5.10
C ASN A 317 14.11 29.40 -5.99
N SER A 318 14.39 28.14 -6.34
CA SER A 318 15.54 27.73 -7.15
C SER A 318 15.16 27.49 -8.62
N GLU A 319 15.94 26.72 -9.40
CA GLU A 319 15.73 26.57 -10.85
C GLU A 319 14.44 25.78 -11.15
N THR A 320 13.77 26.06 -12.28
CA THR A 320 12.63 25.25 -12.70
C THR A 320 12.50 25.00 -14.19
N THR A 321 12.15 23.77 -14.52
CA THR A 321 11.62 23.37 -15.83
C THR A 321 10.16 22.94 -15.66
N THR A 322 9.25 23.69 -16.28
CA THR A 322 7.82 23.34 -16.34
C THR A 322 7.42 23.03 -17.79
N THR A 323 6.80 21.88 -18.02
CA THR A 323 6.28 21.44 -19.34
C THR A 323 4.81 21.04 -19.21
N ALA A 324 3.90 21.70 -19.91
CA ALA A 324 2.46 21.44 -19.82
C ALA A 324 1.76 21.39 -21.19
N ASN A 325 0.63 20.67 -21.26
CA ASN A 325 -0.25 20.73 -22.44
C ASN A 325 -1.38 21.77 -22.33
N SER A 326 -1.63 22.33 -21.13
CA SER A 326 -2.68 23.32 -20.87
C SER A 326 -2.10 24.59 -20.19
N ASP A 327 -2.92 25.39 -19.52
CA ASP A 327 -2.53 26.74 -19.08
C ASP A 327 -1.50 26.67 -17.93
N THR A 328 -0.48 27.56 -17.99
CA THR A 328 0.70 27.46 -17.12
C THR A 328 1.02 28.77 -16.42
N THR A 329 1.14 28.71 -15.10
CA THR A 329 1.63 29.80 -14.24
C THR A 329 2.91 29.37 -13.51
N THR A 330 4.05 29.94 -13.90
CA THR A 330 5.35 29.69 -13.26
C THR A 330 5.82 30.94 -12.52
N THR A 331 6.14 30.82 -11.23
CA THR A 331 6.78 31.88 -10.42
C THR A 331 8.09 31.36 -9.84
N ALA A 332 9.19 32.07 -10.08
CA ALA A 332 10.53 31.63 -9.71
C ALA A 332 11.44 32.81 -9.27
N ASN A 333 12.38 32.52 -8.36
CA ASN A 333 13.47 33.45 -8.01
C ASN A 333 14.83 33.10 -8.65
N SER A 334 14.88 32.07 -9.51
CA SER A 334 16.06 31.63 -10.27
C SER A 334 15.70 31.24 -11.72
N ASP A 335 16.63 30.63 -12.47
CA ASP A 335 16.49 30.39 -13.91
C ASP A 335 15.28 29.50 -14.25
N THR A 336 14.56 29.87 -15.31
CA THR A 336 13.23 29.32 -15.61
C THR A 336 13.10 28.91 -17.06
N THR A 337 12.73 27.65 -17.28
CA THR A 337 12.26 27.12 -18.56
C THR A 337 10.77 26.78 -18.44
N THR A 338 9.94 27.34 -19.32
CA THR A 338 8.51 26.98 -19.38
C THR A 338 8.12 26.70 -20.82
N THR A 339 7.58 25.49 -21.08
CA THR A 339 7.08 25.07 -22.39
C THR A 339 5.62 24.67 -22.25
N ALA A 340 4.71 25.38 -22.91
CA ALA A 340 3.28 25.07 -22.87
C ALA A 340 2.64 25.18 -24.26
N ASN A 341 1.57 24.39 -24.47
CA ASN A 341 0.75 24.46 -25.68
C ASN A 341 -0.42 25.47 -25.57
N SER A 342 -0.73 25.95 -24.37
CA SER A 342 -1.77 26.95 -24.07
C SER A 342 -1.19 28.16 -23.31
N ASP A 343 -2.00 29.00 -22.68
CA ASP A 343 -1.58 30.34 -22.24
C ASP A 343 -0.53 30.28 -21.12
N THR A 344 0.48 31.17 -21.19
CA THR A 344 1.67 31.10 -20.32
C THR A 344 1.94 32.42 -19.59
N THR A 345 1.99 32.33 -18.26
CA THR A 345 2.39 33.41 -17.36
C THR A 345 3.65 33.01 -16.59
N THR A 346 4.78 33.66 -16.90
CA THR A 346 6.07 33.35 -16.27
C THR A 346 6.63 34.56 -15.54
N THR A 347 6.70 34.48 -14.21
CA THR A 347 7.26 35.51 -13.31
C THR A 347 8.58 35.04 -12.74
N ALA A 348 9.69 35.36 -13.42
CA ALA A 348 11.05 35.14 -12.92
C ALA A 348 11.65 36.43 -12.35
N ALA A 349 12.31 36.34 -11.20
CA ALA A 349 12.97 37.48 -10.55
C ALA A 349 14.50 37.35 -10.57
N ASN A 350 15.17 38.21 -11.36
CA ASN A 350 16.65 38.36 -11.45
C ASN A 350 17.41 37.25 -12.20
N SER A 351 16.72 36.44 -13.01
CA SER A 351 17.28 35.28 -13.71
C SER A 351 16.91 35.28 -15.20
N ASP A 352 17.45 34.32 -15.98
CA ASP A 352 17.10 34.15 -17.38
C ASP A 352 15.81 33.31 -17.53
N THR A 353 15.02 33.62 -18.55
CA THR A 353 13.74 32.96 -18.86
C THR A 353 13.73 32.47 -20.30
N THR A 354 13.48 31.18 -20.47
CA THR A 354 13.25 30.56 -21.79
C THR A 354 11.78 30.17 -21.93
N THR A 355 11.17 30.53 -23.06
CA THR A 355 9.76 30.21 -23.34
C THR A 355 9.56 29.92 -24.84
N PRO A 356 9.66 28.66 -25.27
CA PRO A 356 9.32 28.23 -26.62
C PRO A 356 7.79 28.06 -26.70
N ALA A 357 7.10 29.11 -27.18
CA ALA A 357 5.63 29.18 -27.16
C ALA A 357 5.00 29.23 -28.56
N ASN A 358 3.89 28.50 -28.69
CA ASN A 358 2.93 28.62 -29.79
C ASN A 358 1.63 29.34 -29.35
N SER A 359 1.65 29.93 -28.15
CA SER A 359 0.54 30.56 -27.40
C SER A 359 0.94 31.96 -26.91
N ASP A 360 0.00 32.70 -26.31
CA ASP A 360 0.28 34.05 -25.81
C ASP A 360 1.08 34.00 -24.48
N THR A 361 2.20 34.73 -24.45
CA THR A 361 3.15 34.74 -23.31
C THR A 361 3.19 36.10 -22.63
N THR A 362 3.15 36.11 -21.29
CA THR A 362 3.36 37.31 -20.45
C THR A 362 4.58 37.17 -19.53
N THR A 363 5.44 38.20 -19.50
CA THR A 363 6.68 38.24 -18.69
C THR A 363 6.93 39.62 -18.03
N PRO A 364 7.31 39.65 -16.74
CA PRO A 364 7.70 40.88 -16.02
C PRO A 364 9.07 41.47 -16.40
N ALA A 365 9.26 42.73 -16.01
CA ALA A 365 10.24 43.68 -16.54
C ALA A 365 11.73 43.51 -16.13
N ASN A 366 12.20 42.34 -15.67
CA ASN A 366 13.53 42.21 -15.03
C ASN A 366 14.21 40.83 -15.20
N SER A 367 14.08 40.24 -16.40
CA SER A 367 14.66 38.93 -16.77
C SER A 367 15.21 38.96 -18.21
N GLY A 368 16.29 38.22 -18.48
CA GLY A 368 16.76 37.98 -19.84
C GLY A 368 15.85 36.98 -20.55
N THR A 369 15.08 37.44 -21.54
CA THR A 369 14.05 36.62 -22.20
C THR A 369 14.51 36.11 -23.56
N THR A 370 14.53 34.78 -23.72
CA THR A 370 14.69 34.13 -25.01
C THR A 370 13.40 33.41 -25.42
N THR A 371 12.91 33.75 -26.61
CA THR A 371 11.60 33.33 -27.12
C THR A 371 11.72 33.00 -28.60
N ASP A 372 11.62 31.72 -28.96
CA ASP A 372 11.42 31.29 -30.34
C ASP A 372 9.93 31.01 -30.55
N THR A 373 9.28 31.85 -31.35
CA THR A 373 7.82 32.03 -31.33
C THR A 373 7.18 32.00 -32.72
N ASN A 374 6.00 31.40 -32.78
CA ASN A 374 5.05 31.51 -33.90
C ASN A 374 3.77 32.28 -33.52
N SER A 375 3.67 32.78 -32.27
CA SER A 375 2.51 33.51 -31.72
C SER A 375 2.92 34.80 -30.98
N GLY A 376 1.99 35.42 -30.26
CA GLY A 376 2.12 36.73 -29.60
C GLY A 376 2.98 36.73 -28.32
N THR A 377 3.61 37.88 -28.04
CA THR A 377 4.41 38.07 -26.81
C THR A 377 4.20 39.47 -26.27
N THR A 378 3.76 39.58 -25.02
CA THR A 378 3.52 40.87 -24.34
C THR A 378 4.56 41.10 -23.24
N ALA A 379 5.75 41.55 -23.66
CA ALA A 379 6.85 41.87 -22.75
C ALA A 379 6.74 43.31 -22.21
N THR A 380 6.70 43.46 -20.88
CA THR A 380 6.66 44.79 -20.25
C THR A 380 8.06 45.36 -20.02
N ASN A 381 8.59 46.04 -21.05
CA ASN A 381 9.83 46.85 -21.03
C ASN A 381 11.19 46.08 -21.06
N SER A 382 11.66 45.84 -22.30
CA SER A 382 13.06 45.62 -22.75
C SER A 382 13.85 44.41 -22.20
N GLY A 383 14.21 43.49 -23.09
CA GLY A 383 15.16 42.38 -22.82
C GLY A 383 15.25 41.31 -23.92
N THR A 384 14.24 41.21 -24.77
CA THR A 384 14.00 40.06 -25.67
C THR A 384 15.04 39.89 -26.79
N SER A 385 15.51 38.65 -26.97
CA SER A 385 16.25 38.19 -28.16
C SER A 385 15.62 36.91 -28.71
N GLY A 386 15.19 36.91 -29.98
CA GLY A 386 14.51 35.77 -30.61
C GLY A 386 14.61 35.80 -32.14
N THR A 387 14.52 34.62 -32.79
CA THR A 387 14.73 34.48 -34.24
C THR A 387 13.42 34.64 -35.04
N ASN A 388 12.97 35.89 -35.18
CA ASN A 388 11.59 36.17 -35.58
C ASN A 388 11.23 35.87 -37.06
N GLN A 389 10.15 35.12 -37.28
CA GLN A 389 9.43 34.91 -38.56
C GLN A 389 7.91 35.22 -38.44
N GLY A 390 7.48 35.93 -37.40
CA GLY A 390 6.09 36.30 -37.09
C GLY A 390 5.86 37.82 -36.94
N SER A 391 4.59 38.23 -37.05
CA SER A 391 4.20 39.66 -37.04
C SER A 391 3.91 40.16 -35.61
N THR A 392 4.75 41.06 -35.11
CA THR A 392 4.51 41.75 -33.83
C THR A 392 3.38 42.78 -33.98
N THR A 393 2.31 42.64 -33.18
CA THR A 393 1.15 43.54 -33.18
C THR A 393 1.23 44.56 -32.05
N THR A 394 1.94 45.67 -32.28
CA THR A 394 1.89 46.83 -31.38
C THR A 394 0.61 47.65 -31.59
N GLY A 395 -0.43 47.31 -30.81
CA GLY A 395 -1.74 47.95 -30.85
C GLY A 395 -1.68 49.47 -30.69
N SER A 396 -2.08 50.20 -31.73
CA SER A 396 -1.92 51.66 -31.85
C SER A 396 -3.25 52.41 -31.90
N ASN A 397 -3.26 53.66 -31.43
CA ASN A 397 -4.28 54.69 -31.70
C ASN A 397 -3.71 56.06 -31.31
N SER A 398 -3.99 57.20 -31.96
CA SER A 398 -4.64 57.53 -33.26
C SER A 398 -4.23 59.00 -33.59
N GLY A 399 -4.28 59.53 -34.81
CA GLY A 399 -4.67 59.01 -36.13
C GLY A 399 -4.55 60.13 -37.19
N THR A 400 -5.24 59.98 -38.33
CA THR A 400 -5.42 60.98 -39.42
C THR A 400 -4.17 61.59 -40.08
N ASP A 401 -3.81 61.08 -41.27
CA ASP A 401 -3.15 61.86 -42.33
C ASP A 401 -4.17 62.76 -43.05
N PRO A 402 -3.77 63.93 -43.58
CA PRO A 402 -3.80 64.05 -45.05
C PRO A 402 -2.64 64.86 -45.67
N ASN A 403 -1.71 64.14 -46.31
CA ASN A 403 -1.06 64.43 -47.58
C ASN A 403 -0.83 65.91 -47.96
N SER A 404 0.38 66.44 -47.69
CA SER A 404 0.95 67.57 -48.43
C SER A 404 2.47 67.73 -48.28
N ASN A 405 3.22 67.49 -49.36
CA ASN A 405 4.60 67.96 -49.58
C ASN A 405 4.77 68.12 -51.11
N PRO A 406 5.19 69.29 -51.64
CA PRO A 406 6.62 69.64 -51.64
C PRO A 406 6.92 71.11 -51.27
N GLY A 407 8.00 71.37 -50.51
CA GLY A 407 8.38 72.74 -50.12
C GLY A 407 9.85 72.93 -49.76
N THR A 408 10.77 72.80 -50.72
CA THR A 408 12.19 73.13 -50.50
C THR A 408 12.46 74.63 -50.48
N ARG A 409 13.06 75.15 -49.40
CA ARG A 409 14.00 76.28 -49.50
C ARG A 409 15.04 76.27 -48.36
N THR A 410 16.25 76.67 -48.72
CA THR A 410 17.41 76.90 -47.84
C THR A 410 17.40 78.29 -47.21
N ASP A 411 18.43 78.53 -46.38
CA ASP A 411 19.15 79.80 -46.10
C ASP A 411 19.09 80.17 -44.59
N ALA A 412 20.16 80.56 -43.87
CA ALA A 412 21.63 80.42 -44.00
C ALA A 412 22.29 80.96 -42.68
N ASN A 413 23.62 80.85 -42.55
CA ASN A 413 24.50 81.41 -41.48
C ASN A 413 24.33 80.82 -40.05
N THR A 414 25.34 80.27 -39.34
CA THR A 414 26.69 80.75 -38.91
C THR A 414 26.60 81.82 -37.80
N ASP A 415 27.28 81.69 -36.65
CA ASP A 415 28.75 81.70 -36.59
C ASP A 415 29.46 80.86 -35.49
N THR A 416 30.47 80.13 -35.96
CA THR A 416 31.80 79.69 -35.45
C THR A 416 32.32 80.01 -34.02
N ALA A 417 32.59 78.92 -33.24
CA ALA A 417 33.72 78.70 -32.28
C ALA A 417 33.93 79.64 -31.04
N THR A 418 34.74 79.37 -30.00
CA THR A 418 35.85 78.40 -29.76
C THR A 418 35.88 77.75 -28.35
N THR A 419 36.41 76.53 -28.34
CA THR A 419 37.12 75.69 -27.33
C THR A 419 37.83 76.39 -26.12
N THR A 420 38.19 75.72 -24.98
CA THR A 420 38.55 74.30 -24.72
C THR A 420 38.53 73.92 -23.21
N THR A 421 38.08 72.68 -22.86
CA THR A 421 38.52 71.70 -21.78
C THR A 421 38.93 72.14 -20.35
N THR A 422 38.85 71.31 -19.29
CA THR A 422 38.78 69.82 -19.17
C THR A 422 37.87 69.35 -17.99
N THR A 423 37.75 68.03 -17.74
CA THR A 423 36.57 67.35 -17.16
C THR A 423 36.82 66.49 -15.89
N ASN A 424 35.72 66.15 -15.20
CA ASN A 424 35.31 64.83 -14.61
C ASN A 424 34.42 65.03 -13.35
N SER A 425 33.38 64.25 -13.03
CA SER A 425 32.65 63.15 -13.72
C SER A 425 31.22 63.03 -13.13
N ASP A 426 30.33 62.27 -13.78
CA ASP A 426 28.86 62.30 -13.61
C ASP A 426 28.25 61.45 -12.48
N THR A 427 27.01 61.77 -12.08
CA THR A 427 25.85 60.84 -12.01
C THR A 427 24.52 61.56 -11.69
N THR A 428 23.40 61.14 -12.29
CA THR A 428 22.02 61.67 -12.09
C THR A 428 21.00 60.52 -12.15
N THR A 429 19.99 60.30 -11.29
CA THR A 429 18.83 61.07 -10.72
C THR A 429 17.55 61.24 -11.58
N THR A 430 16.55 60.38 -11.32
CA THR A 430 15.10 60.71 -11.10
C THR A 430 14.19 61.14 -12.29
N ASN A 431 12.83 61.19 -12.28
CA ASN A 431 11.72 60.95 -11.29
C ASN A 431 10.30 60.86 -11.96
N ARG A 432 9.31 60.20 -11.30
CA ARG A 432 7.84 60.55 -11.17
C ARG A 432 6.92 60.64 -12.43
N ASN A 433 5.57 60.49 -12.39
CA ASN A 433 4.59 60.23 -11.29
C ASN A 433 3.24 59.62 -11.77
N THR A 434 2.57 58.85 -10.89
CA THR A 434 1.10 58.70 -10.62
C THR A 434 0.01 59.01 -11.69
N GLY A 435 -1.00 58.12 -11.88
CA GLY A 435 -2.10 58.27 -12.89
C GLY A 435 -3.59 58.01 -12.49
N ASN A 436 -3.96 56.83 -11.97
CA ASN A 436 -5.29 56.42 -11.45
C ASN A 436 -6.46 56.01 -12.42
N SER A 437 -7.25 55.02 -11.95
CA SER A 437 -8.70 54.73 -12.13
C SER A 437 -9.38 54.25 -13.46
N ASN A 438 -9.50 52.91 -13.59
CA ASN A 438 -10.73 52.06 -13.40
C ASN A 438 -11.88 51.90 -14.45
N THR A 439 -12.53 50.72 -14.37
CA THR A 439 -13.93 50.31 -14.73
C THR A 439 -14.37 49.90 -16.17
N ALA A 440 -14.21 48.58 -16.47
CA ALA A 440 -15.27 47.56 -16.63
C ALA A 440 -16.36 47.57 -17.76
N ALA A 441 -16.30 46.56 -18.65
CA ALA A 441 -17.39 45.74 -19.27
C ALA A 441 -16.74 44.65 -20.19
N GLY A 442 -17.31 43.47 -20.52
CA GLY A 442 -18.50 42.75 -20.03
C GLY A 442 -19.18 41.87 -21.10
N SER A 443 -19.24 40.53 -20.91
CA SER A 443 -20.08 39.52 -21.65
C SER A 443 -19.71 39.20 -23.13
N SER A 444 -20.01 38.04 -23.77
CA SER A 444 -20.39 36.68 -23.31
C SER A 444 -20.56 35.65 -24.48
N ALA A 445 -20.24 34.35 -24.24
CA ALA A 445 -20.86 33.10 -24.77
C ALA A 445 -20.78 32.67 -26.27
N ASN A 446 -20.45 31.38 -26.55
CA ASN A 446 -21.41 30.28 -26.90
C ASN A 446 -20.93 29.15 -27.89
N SER A 447 -21.05 27.87 -27.47
CA SER A 447 -21.35 26.60 -28.22
C SER A 447 -20.58 26.04 -29.47
N GLY A 448 -20.11 24.78 -29.35
CA GLY A 448 -20.12 23.68 -30.38
C GLY A 448 -19.06 23.65 -31.51
N SER A 449 -18.79 22.55 -32.26
CA SER A 449 -19.14 21.10 -32.13
C SER A 449 -18.52 20.23 -33.27
N GLU A 450 -18.36 18.91 -33.07
CA GLU A 450 -18.19 17.78 -34.06
C GLU A 450 -16.83 17.43 -34.76
N GLY A 451 -16.51 16.12 -34.82
CA GLY A 451 -15.84 15.37 -35.93
C GLY A 451 -14.29 15.32 -36.03
N GLU A 452 -13.63 14.33 -36.69
CA GLU A 452 -13.98 12.95 -37.12
C GLU A 452 -12.72 12.18 -37.67
N SER A 453 -12.75 10.83 -37.74
CA SER A 453 -11.96 9.93 -38.66
C SER A 453 -10.45 9.65 -38.34
N THR A 454 -9.73 8.63 -38.87
CA THR A 454 -9.84 7.74 -40.07
C THR A 454 -9.27 6.27 -39.95
N THR A 455 -9.96 5.26 -40.51
CA THR A 455 -9.47 4.02 -41.27
C THR A 455 -8.52 2.94 -40.65
N ALA A 456 -8.40 1.65 -41.07
CA ALA A 456 -9.16 0.58 -41.84
C ALA A 456 -8.19 -0.69 -42.00
N PRO A 457 -8.34 -1.76 -42.85
CA PRO A 457 -9.47 -2.57 -43.42
C PRO A 457 -9.33 -4.15 -43.35
N GLU A 458 -10.39 -4.90 -43.74
CA GLU A 458 -10.53 -6.20 -44.52
C GLU A 458 -9.58 -7.46 -44.41
N GLY A 459 -9.98 -8.75 -44.63
CA GLY A 459 -11.29 -9.44 -44.83
C GLY A 459 -11.27 -10.88 -45.49
N GLY A 460 -12.21 -11.81 -45.13
CA GLY A 460 -12.63 -13.06 -45.88
C GLY A 460 -11.93 -14.43 -45.62
N SER A 461 -12.35 -15.64 -46.12
CA SER A 461 -13.66 -16.21 -46.56
C SER A 461 -13.68 -17.76 -46.93
N THR A 462 -14.69 -18.54 -46.48
CA THR A 462 -15.38 -19.76 -47.08
C THR A 462 -14.69 -21.07 -47.60
N GLY A 463 -15.29 -22.28 -47.36
CA GLY A 463 -15.16 -23.50 -48.22
C GLY A 463 -15.40 -24.89 -47.55
N ALA A 464 -15.91 -25.95 -48.25
CA ALA A 464 -16.36 -27.22 -47.60
C ALA A 464 -16.13 -28.60 -48.32
N ASN A 465 -16.03 -29.67 -47.50
CA ASN A 465 -16.49 -31.10 -47.69
C ASN A 465 -15.63 -32.25 -48.33
N SER A 466 -15.73 -33.44 -47.70
CA SER A 466 -15.69 -34.85 -48.23
C SER A 466 -14.39 -35.68 -48.47
N ASN A 467 -14.01 -36.47 -47.45
CA ASN A 467 -13.77 -37.95 -47.40
C ASN A 467 -13.02 -38.73 -48.53
N THR A 468 -11.83 -39.29 -48.23
CA THR A 468 -11.47 -40.75 -48.30
C THR A 468 -10.02 -41.01 -47.79
N ALA A 469 -9.57 -42.27 -47.68
CA ALA A 469 -8.45 -42.69 -46.82
C ALA A 469 -7.22 -43.30 -47.53
N THR A 470 -6.02 -43.19 -46.92
CA THR A 470 -5.04 -44.28 -46.60
C THR A 470 -3.60 -43.75 -46.38
N GLY A 471 -2.82 -44.40 -45.49
CA GLY A 471 -1.37 -44.62 -45.72
C GLY A 471 -0.32 -43.71 -45.04
N SER A 472 0.12 -44.11 -43.84
CA SER A 472 1.52 -44.05 -43.32
C SER A 472 2.27 -42.70 -43.12
N THR A 473 2.60 -42.44 -41.85
CA THR A 473 3.88 -41.86 -41.36
C THR A 473 4.45 -40.56 -41.99
N THR A 474 4.21 -39.41 -41.35
CA THR A 474 5.25 -38.55 -40.70
C THR A 474 4.59 -37.42 -39.88
N ALA A 475 5.37 -36.46 -39.35
CA ALA A 475 5.02 -35.67 -38.15
C ALA A 475 4.18 -34.39 -38.37
N ASP A 476 3.49 -33.99 -37.28
CA ASP A 476 2.86 -32.68 -36.99
C ASP A 476 1.66 -32.25 -37.86
N PRO A 477 0.88 -31.23 -37.42
CA PRO A 477 0.12 -31.24 -36.17
C PRO A 477 -1.39 -30.98 -36.46
N ASP A 478 -2.16 -30.63 -35.41
CA ASP A 478 -3.59 -30.27 -35.43
C ASP A 478 -4.60 -31.33 -35.91
N GLY A 479 -5.60 -31.63 -35.06
CA GLY A 479 -6.79 -32.38 -35.51
C GLY A 479 -7.52 -33.22 -34.46
N THR A 480 -8.66 -32.71 -33.99
CA THR A 480 -9.82 -33.47 -33.48
C THR A 480 -9.61 -34.52 -32.38
N THR A 481 -9.87 -34.14 -31.13
CA THR A 481 -10.41 -35.07 -30.13
C THR A 481 -11.91 -35.29 -30.37
N THR A 482 -12.31 -36.53 -30.65
CA THR A 482 -13.73 -36.93 -30.60
C THR A 482 -14.20 -37.01 -29.16
N THR A 483 -15.35 -36.40 -28.85
CA THR A 483 -15.96 -36.42 -27.51
C THR A 483 -16.63 -37.76 -27.22
N GLY A 484 -15.82 -38.77 -26.89
CA GLY A 484 -16.29 -39.97 -26.20
C GLY A 484 -16.75 -39.60 -24.79
N VAL A 485 -18.06 -39.63 -24.56
CA VAL A 485 -18.65 -39.51 -23.22
C VAL A 485 -18.40 -40.82 -22.48
N ASP A 486 -17.72 -40.76 -21.33
CA ASP A 486 -17.52 -41.91 -20.46
C ASP A 486 -18.80 -42.16 -19.65
N PRO A 487 -19.41 -43.36 -19.71
CA PRO A 487 -20.69 -43.63 -19.06
C PRO A 487 -20.65 -43.67 -17.52
N ASN A 488 -19.50 -43.38 -16.88
CA ASN A 488 -19.33 -43.36 -15.42
C ASN A 488 -18.99 -41.98 -14.82
N MET A 489 -19.05 -40.87 -15.57
CA MET A 489 -18.83 -39.52 -15.01
C MET A 489 -20.00 -39.08 -14.10
N ASN A 490 -19.70 -38.60 -12.89
CA ASN A 490 -20.65 -37.79 -12.12
C ASN A 490 -20.62 -36.33 -12.61
N GLU A 491 -21.72 -35.60 -12.38
CA GLU A 491 -21.85 -34.17 -12.77
C GLU A 491 -20.83 -33.23 -12.09
N ASN A 492 -20.11 -33.71 -11.05
CA ASN A 492 -19.14 -32.94 -10.26
C ASN A 492 -17.67 -33.41 -10.45
N ASP A 493 -17.36 -34.17 -11.51
CA ASP A 493 -15.99 -34.62 -11.82
C ASP A 493 -15.30 -33.67 -12.82
N VAL A 494 -14.16 -33.09 -12.44
CA VAL A 494 -13.38 -32.15 -13.27
C VAL A 494 -12.28 -32.91 -14.02
N THR A 495 -12.18 -32.70 -15.34
CA THR A 495 -11.19 -33.39 -16.18
C THR A 495 -10.16 -32.43 -16.76
N TYR A 496 -8.91 -32.58 -16.34
CA TYR A 496 -7.76 -31.85 -16.85
C TYR A 496 -7.11 -32.60 -18.01
N VAL A 497 -6.65 -31.86 -19.02
CA VAL A 497 -5.86 -32.38 -20.15
C VAL A 497 -4.53 -31.64 -20.22
N PHE A 498 -3.44 -32.38 -20.17
CA PHE A 498 -2.08 -31.86 -20.24
C PHE A 498 -1.38 -32.36 -21.50
N THR A 499 -0.64 -31.47 -22.18
CA THR A 499 0.21 -31.83 -23.31
C THR A 499 1.67 -31.71 -22.92
N ARG A 500 2.47 -32.74 -23.25
CA ARG A 500 3.93 -32.69 -23.10
C ARG A 500 4.57 -33.41 -24.28
N THR A 501 5.37 -32.67 -25.05
CA THR A 501 6.26 -33.20 -26.10
C THR A 501 5.63 -34.29 -26.98
N LYS A 502 4.48 -33.98 -27.58
CA LYS A 502 3.67 -34.86 -28.48
C LYS A 502 2.96 -36.03 -27.80
N HIS A 503 2.74 -35.98 -26.49
CA HIS A 503 1.82 -36.87 -25.75
C HIS A 503 0.73 -36.06 -25.02
N PHE A 504 -0.48 -36.63 -25.00
CA PHE A 504 -1.64 -36.12 -24.27
C PHE A 504 -1.86 -36.97 -23.02
N TYR A 505 -2.07 -36.32 -21.87
CA TYR A 505 -2.41 -36.96 -20.61
C TYR A 505 -3.75 -36.39 -20.13
N ARG A 506 -4.70 -37.27 -19.77
CA ARG A 506 -6.04 -36.90 -19.28
C ARG A 506 -6.20 -37.42 -17.86
N ILE A 507 -6.56 -36.54 -16.92
CA ILE A 507 -6.76 -36.86 -15.51
C ILE A 507 -8.12 -36.31 -15.08
N THR A 508 -9.01 -37.18 -14.61
CA THR A 508 -10.32 -36.83 -14.05
C THR A 508 -10.25 -36.96 -12.53
N LEU A 509 -10.73 -35.94 -11.80
CA LEU A 509 -10.74 -35.90 -10.35
C LEU A 509 -12.08 -35.34 -9.84
N PRO A 510 -12.62 -35.82 -8.71
CA PRO A 510 -13.80 -35.22 -8.09
C PRO A 510 -13.48 -33.79 -7.63
N ALA A 511 -14.42 -32.86 -7.84
CA ALA A 511 -14.19 -31.42 -7.64
C ALA A 511 -13.60 -31.05 -6.25
N ALA A 512 -13.98 -31.77 -5.20
CA ALA A 512 -13.51 -31.55 -3.83
C ALA A 512 -11.97 -31.67 -3.64
N VAL A 513 -11.26 -32.33 -4.57
CA VAL A 513 -9.79 -32.51 -4.52
C VAL A 513 -9.09 -31.79 -5.68
N ALA A 514 -9.84 -31.34 -6.68
CA ALA A 514 -9.32 -30.78 -7.92
C ALA A 514 -8.48 -29.49 -7.69
N GLY A 515 -8.95 -28.58 -6.82
CA GLY A 515 -8.24 -27.33 -6.51
C GLY A 515 -6.87 -27.54 -5.86
N VAL A 516 -6.79 -28.44 -4.86
CA VAL A 516 -5.55 -28.74 -4.14
C VAL A 516 -4.52 -29.39 -5.07
N VAL A 517 -4.95 -30.33 -5.92
CA VAL A 517 -4.05 -31.00 -6.88
C VAL A 517 -3.58 -30.03 -7.97
N LEU A 518 -4.44 -29.11 -8.42
CA LEU A 518 -4.05 -28.06 -9.38
C LEU A 518 -3.00 -27.10 -8.78
N LEU A 519 -3.16 -26.69 -7.51
CA LEU A 519 -2.21 -25.85 -6.80
C LEU A 519 -0.83 -26.53 -6.65
N VAL A 520 -0.81 -27.82 -6.29
CA VAL A 520 0.42 -28.63 -6.19
C VAL A 520 1.10 -28.79 -7.56
N LEU A 521 0.33 -28.97 -8.64
CA LEU A 521 0.89 -29.04 -10.00
C LEU A 521 1.49 -27.69 -10.46
N LEU A 522 0.83 -26.57 -10.16
CA LEU A 522 1.37 -25.23 -10.41
C LEU A 522 2.68 -24.98 -9.64
N MET A 523 2.73 -25.35 -8.35
CA MET A 523 3.94 -25.29 -7.51
C MET A 523 5.11 -26.15 -8.05
N ILE A 524 4.83 -27.25 -8.74
CA ILE A 524 5.85 -28.08 -9.40
C ILE A 524 6.34 -27.46 -10.71
N CYS A 525 5.46 -26.77 -11.44
CA CYS A 525 5.80 -26.02 -12.66
C CYS A 525 6.59 -24.74 -12.38
N LEU A 526 6.39 -24.07 -11.23
CA LEU A 526 7.06 -22.82 -10.85
C LEU A 526 8.55 -22.96 -10.47
N ARG A 527 9.14 -24.17 -10.47
CA ARG A 527 10.55 -24.36 -10.14
C ARG A 527 11.47 -24.00 -11.32
N PRO A 528 12.62 -23.31 -11.14
CA PRO A 528 13.39 -22.69 -12.23
C PRO A 528 14.06 -23.59 -13.30
N ASN A 529 13.77 -24.90 -13.32
CA ASN A 529 14.27 -25.87 -14.30
C ASN A 529 13.16 -26.78 -14.89
N SER A 530 11.88 -26.47 -14.63
CA SER A 530 10.72 -27.15 -15.23
C SER A 530 10.31 -26.45 -16.54
N LEU A 531 10.25 -27.19 -17.66
CA LEU A 531 9.83 -26.65 -18.96
C LEU A 531 8.32 -26.33 -19.02
N PHE A 532 7.99 -25.32 -19.83
CA PHE A 532 6.64 -24.88 -20.24
C PHE A 532 5.56 -25.98 -20.21
N CYS A 533 4.49 -25.72 -19.46
CA CYS A 533 3.19 -26.39 -19.59
C CYS A 533 2.11 -25.35 -19.93
N THR A 534 1.45 -25.51 -21.08
CA THR A 534 0.34 -24.64 -21.48
C THR A 534 -0.98 -25.26 -21.04
N LEU A 535 -1.67 -24.64 -20.08
CA LEU A 535 -2.96 -25.12 -19.59
C LEU A 535 -4.09 -24.63 -20.52
N MET A 536 -4.81 -25.54 -21.16
CA MET A 536 -6.08 -25.22 -21.84
C MET A 536 -7.25 -25.75 -21.01
N SER A 537 -8.09 -24.85 -20.50
CA SER A 537 -9.33 -25.21 -19.83
C SER A 537 -10.44 -25.38 -20.86
N GLY A 538 -10.85 -26.62 -21.13
CA GLY A 538 -12.08 -26.92 -21.86
C GLY A 538 -13.31 -26.84 -20.96
N LYS A 539 -14.45 -26.45 -21.53
CA LYS A 539 -15.78 -26.70 -20.94
C LYS A 539 -16.29 -28.08 -21.35
#